data_AF-A0A4D4LGC9-F1
#
_entry.id   AF-A0A4D4LGC9-F1
#
_cell.length_a   1.000
_cell.length_b   1.000
_cell.length_c   1.000
_cell.angle_alpha   90.00
_cell.angle_beta   90.00
_cell.angle_gamma   90.00
#
_symmetry.space_group_name_H-M   'P 1'
#
loop_
_entity.id
_entity.type
_entity.pdbx_description
1 polymer ?
#
loop_
_entity_poly.entity_id
_entity_poly.type
_entity_poly.pdbx_seq_one_letter_code
_entity_poly.pdbx_strand_id
1 'polypeptide(L)'
;MDASPEAPMNEILDAILASDTAPEEFAALRVPESYRAVTVRKDEAEMFAGLTTREKDPRKSLHVDEVPVPELGPGEALVAVMASSVNYNSVWTSIFEPLPTFGFLERYGKLSPWPSGTTCRTTSSARTSRASCCAPAPV
;
A
#
# COMPACT_ATOMS: atom_id res chain seq x y z
N MET A 1 -7.66 29.13 -1.25
CA MET A 1 -6.46 28.64 -0.54
C MET A 1 -6.31 27.20 -0.96
N ASP A 2 -5.52 26.97 -2.00
CA ASP A 2 -5.30 25.65 -2.60
C ASP A 2 -4.47 24.82 -1.62
N ALA A 3 -5.12 23.88 -0.91
CA ALA A 3 -4.42 22.90 -0.10
C ALA A 3 -3.89 21.83 -1.05
N SER A 4 -2.62 21.97 -1.45
CA SER A 4 -1.93 20.93 -2.22
C SER A 4 -2.04 19.58 -1.48
N PRO A 5 -2.33 18.45 -2.16
CA PRO A 5 -2.48 17.15 -1.51
C PRO A 5 -1.23 16.69 -0.73
N GLU A 6 -0.07 17.29 -1.00
CA GLU A 6 1.18 17.02 -0.28
C GLU A 6 1.30 17.74 1.07
N ALA A 7 0.50 18.78 1.33
CA ALA A 7 0.58 19.58 2.57
C ALA A 7 0.47 18.74 3.85
N PRO A 8 -0.56 17.89 4.04
CA PRO A 8 -0.67 17.07 5.25
C PRO A 8 0.45 16.02 5.39
N MET A 9 1.03 15.54 4.28
CA MET A 9 2.13 14.58 4.34
C MET A 9 3.43 15.23 4.83
N ASN A 10 3.70 16.46 4.37
CA ASN A 10 4.88 17.22 4.80
C ASN A 10 4.78 17.62 6.28
N GLU A 11 3.59 17.98 6.76
CA GLU A 11 3.37 18.25 8.20
C GLU A 11 3.70 17.05 9.08
N ILE A 12 3.33 15.84 8.66
CA ILE A 12 3.69 14.60 9.37
C ILE A 12 5.21 14.38 9.37
N LEU A 13 5.87 14.62 8.24
CA LEU A 13 7.33 14.47 8.14
C LEU A 13 8.05 15.48 9.05
N ASP A 14 7.63 16.74 9.03
CA ASP A 14 8.22 17.80 9.85
C ASP A 14 8.08 17.49 11.34
N ALA A 15 6.90 17.01 11.76
CA ALA A 15 6.64 16.55 13.12
C ALA A 15 7.55 15.38 13.55
N ILE A 16 7.87 14.45 12.65
CA ILE A 16 8.81 13.36 12.95
C ILE A 16 10.25 13.89 13.08
N LEU A 17 10.64 14.85 12.24
CA LEU A 17 12.00 15.39 12.22
C LEU A 17 12.30 16.34 13.39
N ALA A 18 11.28 17.01 13.95
CA ALA A 18 11.42 17.90 15.11
C ALA A 18 11.97 17.18 16.37
N SER A 19 11.87 15.85 16.45
CA SER A 19 12.46 14.98 17.49
C SER A 19 11.90 15.12 18.91
N ASP A 20 11.13 16.16 19.22
CA ASP A 20 10.50 16.43 20.53
C ASP A 20 8.97 16.55 20.50
N THR A 21 8.34 16.29 19.35
CA THR A 21 6.88 16.30 19.17
C THR A 21 6.17 15.35 20.13
N ALA A 22 5.20 15.87 20.88
CA ALA A 22 4.44 15.09 21.84
C ALA A 22 3.41 14.14 21.17
N PRO A 23 3.02 13.02 21.80
CA PRO A 23 2.02 12.11 21.25
C PRO A 23 0.67 12.76 20.92
N GLU A 24 0.25 13.75 21.71
CA GLU A 24 -1.00 14.48 21.52
C GLU A 24 -0.96 15.33 20.23
N GLU A 25 0.22 15.83 19.87
CA GLU A 25 0.42 16.59 18.63
C GLU A 25 0.29 15.67 17.42
N PHE A 26 0.87 14.46 17.47
CA PHE A 26 0.66 13.46 16.41
C PHE A 26 -0.81 13.06 16.25
N ALA A 27 -1.56 12.97 17.35
CA ALA A 27 -2.99 12.65 17.31
C ALA A 27 -3.84 13.78 16.70
N ALA A 28 -3.35 15.02 16.71
CA ALA A 28 -4.02 16.18 16.14
C ALA A 28 -3.70 16.38 14.64
N LEU A 29 -2.67 15.72 14.10
CA LEU A 29 -2.30 15.84 12.70
C LEU A 29 -3.39 15.29 11.77
N ARG A 30 -3.60 15.98 10.64
CA ARG A 30 -4.55 15.52 9.63
C ARG A 30 -3.96 14.33 8.87
N VAL A 31 -4.74 13.24 8.81
CA VAL A 31 -4.42 12.11 7.94
C VAL A 31 -4.69 12.50 6.47
N PRO A 32 -3.73 12.29 5.56
CA PRO A 32 -3.91 12.58 4.14
C PRO A 32 -4.95 11.63 3.51
N GLU A 33 -5.57 12.04 2.40
CA GLU A 33 -6.57 11.22 1.69
C GLU A 33 -5.92 10.10 0.87
N SER A 34 -4.70 10.34 0.37
CA SER A 34 -3.87 9.37 -0.34
C SER A 34 -2.42 9.39 0.13
N TYR A 35 -1.68 8.34 -0.20
CA TYR A 35 -0.25 8.25 0.03
C TYR A 35 0.44 7.52 -1.13
N ARG A 36 1.71 7.87 -1.34
CA ARG A 36 2.55 7.21 -2.33
C ARG A 36 2.97 5.82 -1.87
N ALA A 37 2.74 4.81 -2.70
CA ALA A 37 3.08 3.43 -2.42
C ALA A 37 3.67 2.71 -3.63
N VAL A 38 4.49 1.69 -3.37
CA VAL A 38 4.92 0.74 -4.39
C VAL A 38 3.87 -0.36 -4.51
N THR A 39 3.28 -0.52 -5.69
CA THR A 39 2.17 -1.44 -5.97
C THR A 39 2.50 -2.45 -7.06
N VAL A 40 1.78 -3.57 -7.05
CA VAL A 40 1.58 -4.43 -8.23
C VAL A 40 0.11 -4.42 -8.64
N ARG A 41 -0.17 -4.55 -9.93
CA ARG A 41 -1.53 -4.43 -10.48
C ARG A 41 -2.08 -5.78 -10.92
N LYS A 42 -3.38 -5.98 -10.71
CA LYS A 42 -4.04 -7.28 -10.95
C LYS A 42 -4.14 -7.64 -12.44
N ASP A 43 -4.39 -6.64 -13.29
CA ASP A 43 -4.45 -6.77 -14.74
C ASP A 43 -3.11 -7.16 -15.37
N GLU A 44 -2.00 -6.97 -14.65
CA GLU A 44 -0.65 -7.36 -15.07
C GLU A 44 -0.21 -8.74 -14.56
N ALA A 45 -1.07 -9.48 -13.84
CA ALA A 45 -0.68 -10.74 -13.21
C ALA A 45 -0.17 -11.80 -14.20
N GLU A 46 -0.57 -11.73 -15.48
CA GLU A 46 -0.14 -12.66 -16.53
C GLU A 46 1.01 -12.09 -17.41
N MET A 47 1.55 -10.90 -17.11
CA MET A 47 2.55 -10.22 -17.96
C MET A 47 3.85 -11.01 -18.18
N PHE A 48 4.15 -11.98 -17.30
CA PHE A 48 5.34 -12.81 -17.36
C PHE A 48 5.05 -14.26 -17.79
N ALA A 49 3.87 -14.53 -18.34
CA ALA A 49 3.53 -15.85 -18.86
C ALA A 49 4.53 -16.29 -19.96
N GLY A 50 5.01 -17.53 -19.86
CA GLY A 50 5.98 -18.10 -20.81
C GLY A 50 7.45 -17.73 -20.58
N LEU A 51 7.77 -16.89 -19.58
CA LEU A 51 9.14 -16.57 -19.20
C LEU A 51 9.66 -17.47 -18.08
N THR A 52 10.96 -17.75 -18.07
CA THR A 52 11.62 -18.40 -16.92
C THR A 52 11.74 -17.41 -15.75
N THR A 53 11.82 -17.92 -14.50
CA THR A 53 11.97 -17.08 -13.30
C THR A 53 13.12 -16.09 -13.39
N ARG A 54 14.23 -16.43 -14.07
CA ARG A 54 15.40 -15.56 -14.23
C ARG A 54 15.16 -14.40 -15.20
N GLU A 55 14.25 -14.56 -16.15
CA GLU A 55 13.91 -13.53 -17.17
C GLU A 55 12.85 -12.55 -16.67
N LYS A 56 12.15 -12.87 -15.58
CA LYS A 56 11.16 -12.00 -14.96
C LYS A 56 11.87 -10.84 -14.27
N ASP A 57 11.59 -9.63 -14.74
CA ASP A 57 12.19 -8.40 -14.23
C ASP A 57 11.20 -7.65 -13.34
N PRO A 58 11.42 -7.58 -12.01
CA PRO A 58 10.57 -6.85 -11.06
C PRO A 58 10.27 -5.40 -11.46
N ARG A 59 11.18 -4.73 -12.17
CA ARG A 59 11.03 -3.32 -12.55
C ARG A 59 9.90 -3.08 -13.53
N LYS A 60 9.40 -4.14 -14.19
CA LYS A 60 8.29 -4.04 -15.15
C LYS A 60 6.91 -4.09 -14.47
N SER A 61 6.80 -4.69 -13.30
CA SER A 61 5.53 -4.91 -12.59
C SER A 61 5.35 -4.03 -11.36
N LEU A 62 6.43 -3.44 -10.83
CA LEU A 62 6.39 -2.51 -9.70
C LEU A 62 6.06 -1.10 -10.18
N HIS A 63 5.00 -0.52 -9.63
CA HIS A 63 4.56 0.84 -9.91
C HIS A 63 4.68 1.71 -8.66
N VAL A 64 4.92 3.00 -8.86
CA VAL A 64 4.80 4.00 -7.80
C VAL A 64 3.50 4.75 -8.05
N ASP A 65 2.50 4.48 -7.22
CA ASP A 65 1.14 5.01 -7.37
C ASP A 65 0.73 5.81 -6.12
N GLU A 66 -0.18 6.76 -6.30
CA GLU A 66 -0.97 7.32 -5.19
C GLU A 66 -2.15 6.40 -4.90
N VAL A 67 -2.26 5.95 -3.64
CA VAL A 67 -3.34 5.07 -3.18
C VAL A 67 -4.07 5.70 -2.01
N PRO A 68 -5.39 5.52 -1.88
CA PRO A 68 -6.13 6.11 -0.77
C PRO A 68 -5.74 5.45 0.56
N VAL A 69 -5.77 6.25 1.62
CA VAL A 69 -5.59 5.74 2.98
C VAL A 69 -6.77 4.83 3.35
N PRO A 70 -6.52 3.59 3.77
CA PRO A 70 -7.60 2.67 4.14
C PRO A 70 -8.26 3.07 5.47
N GLU A 71 -9.52 2.66 5.66
CA GLU A 71 -10.18 2.77 6.96
C GLU A 71 -9.50 1.87 8.00
N LEU A 72 -9.42 2.35 9.24
CA LEU A 72 -8.73 1.67 10.33
C LEU A 72 -9.72 0.80 11.12
N GLY A 73 -9.44 -0.51 11.19
CA GLY A 73 -10.21 -1.45 12.01
C GLY A 73 -9.78 -1.46 13.49
N PRO A 74 -10.56 -2.11 14.36
CA PRO A 74 -10.18 -2.27 15.77
C PRO A 74 -8.87 -3.04 15.94
N GLY A 75 -7.95 -2.49 16.73
CA GLY A 75 -6.63 -3.11 16.99
C GLY A 75 -5.59 -2.90 15.89
N GLU A 76 -5.86 -2.00 14.95
CA GLU A 76 -4.94 -1.62 13.89
C GLU A 76 -4.29 -0.27 14.19
N ALA A 77 -3.14 -0.01 13.56
CA ALA A 77 -2.44 1.27 13.65
C ALA A 77 -2.04 1.76 12.26
N LEU A 78 -2.22 3.05 12.01
CA LEU A 78 -1.63 3.73 10.86
C LEU A 78 -0.21 4.17 11.24
N VAL A 79 0.77 3.81 10.41
CA VAL A 79 2.19 4.10 10.66
C VAL A 79 2.75 4.92 9.52
N ALA A 80 3.28 6.10 9.82
CA ALA A 80 4.09 6.89 8.90
C ALA A 80 5.45 6.21 8.72
N VAL A 81 5.67 5.59 7.55
CA VAL A 81 6.86 4.76 7.31
C VAL A 81 8.04 5.64 6.89
N MET A 82 9.06 5.75 7.76
CA MET A 82 10.30 6.47 7.44
C MET A 82 11.24 5.67 6.54
N ALA A 83 11.28 4.35 6.73
CA ALA A 83 12.10 3.44 5.93
C ALA A 83 11.49 2.04 5.91
N SER A 84 11.72 1.32 4.80
CA SER A 84 11.36 -0.08 4.61
C SER A 84 12.55 -0.84 4.02
N SER A 85 12.43 -2.16 3.91
CA SER A 85 13.40 -3.02 3.23
C SER A 85 12.74 -3.81 2.10
N VAL A 86 13.57 -4.32 1.20
CA VAL A 86 13.16 -5.31 0.18
C VAL A 86 13.49 -6.69 0.73
N ASN A 87 12.49 -7.56 0.83
CA ASN A 87 12.66 -8.95 1.23
C ASN A 87 12.37 -9.90 0.06
N TYR A 88 12.68 -11.18 0.21
CA TYR A 88 12.40 -12.17 -0.84
C TYR A 88 10.91 -12.23 -1.21
N ASN A 89 9.99 -12.08 -0.26
CA ASN A 89 8.55 -12.05 -0.58
C ASN A 89 8.17 -10.83 -1.44
N SER A 90 8.85 -9.69 -1.30
CA SER A 90 8.69 -8.53 -2.20
C SER A 90 9.11 -8.90 -3.62
N VAL A 91 10.24 -9.61 -3.77
CA VAL A 91 10.71 -10.10 -5.07
C VAL A 91 9.70 -11.09 -5.65
N TRP A 92 9.30 -12.10 -4.90
CA TRP A 92 8.32 -13.10 -5.33
C TRP A 92 6.98 -12.48 -5.74
N THR A 93 6.50 -11.50 -4.98
CA THR A 93 5.28 -10.73 -5.30
C THR A 93 5.45 -9.98 -6.61
N SER A 94 6.59 -9.33 -6.84
CA SER A 94 6.85 -8.57 -8.07
C SER A 94 6.91 -9.44 -9.33
N ILE A 95 7.26 -10.72 -9.21
CA ILE A 95 7.32 -11.64 -10.37
C ILE A 95 6.12 -12.61 -10.42
N PHE A 96 5.15 -12.41 -9.52
CA PHE A 96 3.91 -13.20 -9.38
C PHE A 96 4.13 -14.71 -9.17
N GLU A 97 5.17 -15.09 -8.41
CA GLU A 97 5.50 -16.49 -8.11
C GLU A 97 5.40 -16.82 -6.60
N PRO A 98 5.04 -18.06 -6.23
CA PRO A 98 4.59 -19.17 -7.10
C PRO A 98 3.16 -18.96 -7.64
N LEU A 99 2.40 -18.05 -7.03
CA LEU A 99 1.08 -17.62 -7.46
C LEU A 99 0.94 -16.11 -7.21
N PRO A 100 0.17 -15.37 -8.04
CA PRO A 100 -0.15 -13.97 -7.76
C PRO A 100 -0.86 -13.81 -6.41
N THR A 101 -0.48 -12.78 -5.65
CA THR A 101 -1.00 -12.55 -4.29
C THR A 101 -2.51 -12.24 -4.27
N PHE A 102 -3.05 -11.73 -5.38
CA PHE A 102 -4.44 -11.28 -5.50
C PHE A 102 -5.48 -12.34 -5.14
N GLY A 103 -5.24 -13.63 -5.47
CA GLY A 103 -6.17 -14.70 -5.15
C GLY A 103 -6.36 -14.92 -3.64
N PHE A 104 -5.31 -14.68 -2.84
CA PHE A 104 -5.40 -14.74 -1.38
C PHE A 104 -6.13 -13.51 -0.82
N LEU A 105 -5.85 -12.34 -1.38
CA LEU A 105 -6.42 -11.07 -0.97
C LEU A 105 -7.93 -11.03 -1.19
N GLU A 106 -8.42 -11.51 -2.34
CA GLU A 106 -9.85 -11.58 -2.64
C GLU A 106 -10.61 -12.54 -1.73
N ARG A 107 -9.99 -13.68 -1.38
CA ARG A 107 -10.60 -14.64 -0.46
C ARG A 107 -10.70 -14.07 0.94
N TYR A 108 -9.62 -13.43 1.41
CA TYR A 108 -9.58 -12.84 2.74
C TYR A 108 -10.50 -11.63 2.86
N GLY A 109 -10.57 -10.77 1.84
CA GLY A 109 -11.42 -9.59 1.84
C GLY A 109 -12.92 -9.89 1.87
N LYS A 110 -13.34 -11.09 1.46
CA LYS A 110 -14.73 -11.56 1.61
C LYS A 110 -15.07 -12.04 3.02
N LEU A 111 -14.08 -12.36 3.84
CA LEU A 111 -14.26 -12.90 5.18
C LEU A 111 -14.24 -11.83 6.26
N SER A 112 -13.68 -10.65 5.97
CA SER A 112 -13.62 -9.56 6.94
C SER A 112 -14.93 -8.76 6.96
N PRO A 113 -15.53 -8.52 8.14
CA PRO A 113 -16.71 -7.65 8.28
C PRO A 113 -16.40 -6.17 8.04
N TRP A 114 -15.11 -5.82 8.02
CA TRP A 114 -14.59 -4.50 7.67
C TRP A 114 -14.21 -4.49 6.20
N PRO A 115 -14.52 -3.44 5.43
CA PRO A 115 -14.10 -3.33 4.05
C PRO A 115 -12.58 -3.24 3.99
N SER A 116 -11.91 -4.38 3.86
CA SER A 116 -10.51 -4.45 3.40
C SER A 116 -10.45 -4.21 1.88
N GLY A 117 -11.16 -3.17 1.46
CA GLY A 117 -11.08 -2.55 0.15
C GLY A 117 -11.60 -3.31 -1.07
N THR A 118 -11.79 -2.62 -2.21
CA THR A 118 -12.45 -3.16 -3.44
C THR A 118 -11.69 -3.09 -4.81
N THR A 119 -10.39 -2.74 -4.89
CA THR A 119 -9.51 -2.80 -6.11
C THR A 119 -8.18 -3.45 -5.72
N CYS A 120 -7.97 -4.70 -6.10
CA CYS A 120 -6.75 -5.46 -5.79
C CYS A 120 -5.45 -4.76 -6.27
N ARG A 121 -4.86 -3.93 -5.41
CA ARG A 121 -3.48 -3.44 -5.50
C ARG A 121 -2.74 -3.89 -4.25
N THR A 122 -1.66 -4.65 -4.43
CA THR A 122 -0.83 -5.09 -3.29
C THR A 122 0.28 -4.07 -3.10
N THR A 123 0.38 -3.46 -1.91
CA THR A 123 1.55 -2.64 -1.57
C THR A 123 2.69 -3.52 -1.08
N SER A 124 3.87 -3.46 -1.71
CA SER A 124 5.04 -4.24 -1.28
C SER A 124 5.79 -3.53 -0.15
N SER A 125 5.28 -3.58 1.08
CA SER A 125 5.94 -2.99 2.26
C SER A 125 6.15 -4.04 3.37
N ALA A 126 7.32 -3.98 4.02
CA ALA A 126 7.99 -5.08 4.71
C ALA A 126 7.40 -5.56 6.05
N ARG A 127 6.11 -5.31 6.38
CA ARG A 127 5.58 -5.82 7.66
C ARG A 127 4.15 -6.35 7.66
N THR A 128 3.33 -6.11 6.65
CA THR A 128 2.07 -6.85 6.45
C THR A 128 1.68 -6.67 5.01
N SER A 129 1.54 -7.75 4.25
CA SER A 129 0.93 -7.71 2.92
C SER A 129 -0.57 -7.43 3.08
N ARG A 130 -0.94 -6.19 3.43
CA ARG A 130 -2.32 -5.74 3.28
C ARG A 130 -2.49 -5.27 1.85
N ALA A 131 -3.47 -5.85 1.17
CA ALA A 131 -4.05 -5.19 0.03
C ALA A 131 -4.95 -4.09 0.55
N SER A 132 -4.64 -2.85 0.19
CA SER A 132 -5.64 -1.80 0.19
C SER A 132 -6.35 -1.91 -1.15
N CYS A 133 -7.64 -2.15 -1.08
CA CYS A 133 -8.47 -2.31 -2.25
C CYS A 133 -9.41 -1.05 -2.33
N CYS A 134 -9.66 -0.45 -3.50
CA CYS A 134 -10.58 0.71 -3.65
C CYS A 134 -11.80 0.38 -4.53
N ALA A 135 -13.03 0.81 -4.24
CA ALA A 135 -14.10 0.79 -5.28
C ALA A 135 -14.13 2.15 -5.98
N PRO A 136 -14.55 2.24 -7.26
CA PRO A 136 -15.06 3.51 -7.79
C PRO A 136 -16.38 3.85 -7.09
N ALA A 137 -16.60 5.14 -6.82
CA ALA A 137 -17.82 5.65 -6.21
C ALA A 137 -19.06 5.27 -7.03
N PRO A 138 -20.20 4.91 -6.40
CA PRO A 138 -21.46 4.79 -7.11
C PRO A 138 -21.90 6.17 -7.61
N VAL A 139 -22.40 6.22 -8.84
CA VAL A 139 -23.15 7.36 -9.41
C VAL A 139 -24.44 7.59 -8.65
#